data_AF-A0A1I0GJT9-F1
#
_entry.id   AF-A0A1I0GJT9-F1
#
_cell.length_a   1.000
_cell.length_b   1.000
_cell.length_c   1.000
_cell.angle_alpha   90.00
_cell.angle_beta   90.00
_cell.angle_gamma   90.00
#
_symmetry.space_group_name_H-M   'P 1'
#
loop_
_entity.id
_entity.type
_entity.pdbx_description
1 polymer ?
#
loop_
_entity_poly.entity_id
_entity_poly.type
_entity_poly.pdbx_seq_one_letter_code
_entity_poly.pdbx_strand_id
1 'polypeptide(L)' 'MIFIFFTAYLILHNEVLSGNFYDLCGKCITGCPAKALSNLGEGFTHDVGYTIEKERCSYYQHTVLGGKRCGICAKVCSLR' A
#
# COMPACT_ATOMS: atom_id res chain seq x y z
N MET A 1 -9.94 -13.43 9.35
CA MET A 1 -10.31 -13.36 7.92
C MET A 1 -11.40 -12.32 7.77
N ILE A 2 -11.12 -11.21 7.08
CA ILE A 2 -12.16 -10.24 6.74
C ILE A 2 -12.81 -10.75 5.46
N PHE A 3 -14.12 -11.02 5.51
CA PHE A 3 -14.91 -11.37 4.35
C PHE A 3 -15.59 -10.12 3.82
N ILE A 4 -15.35 -9.78 2.56
CA ILE A 4 -16.07 -8.72 1.87
C ILE A 4 -17.30 -9.38 1.25
N PHE A 5 -18.49 -9.09 1.80
CA PHE A 5 -19.75 -9.62 1.30
C PHE A 5 -20.39 -8.59 0.37
N PHE A 6 -20.59 -8.97 -0.89
CA PHE A 6 -21.36 -8.19 -1.85
C PHE A 6 -22.83 -8.57 -1.71
N THR A 7 -23.69 -7.61 -1.38
CA THR A 7 -25.14 -7.79 -1.30
C THR A 7 -25.82 -6.97 -2.39
N ALA A 8 -26.96 -7.48 -2.88
CA ALA A 8 -27.81 -6.78 -3.86
C ALA A 8 -28.72 -5.73 -3.20
N TYR A 9 -28.60 -5.53 -1.88
CA TYR A 9 -29.40 -4.54 -1.14
C TYR A 9 -28.95 -3.11 -1.46
N LEU A 10 -29.88 -2.17 -1.52
CA LEU A 10 -29.58 -0.74 -1.69
C LEU A 10 -28.88 -0.24 -0.42
N ILE A 11 -27.55 -0.22 -0.41
CA ILE A 11 -26.76 0.27 0.72
C ILE A 11 -26.44 1.75 0.50
N LEU A 12 -26.67 2.57 1.53
CA LEU A 12 -26.12 3.93 1.58
C LEU A 12 -24.60 3.82 1.69
N HIS A 13 -23.88 4.18 0.62
CA HIS A 13 -22.43 4.16 0.63
C HIS A 13 -21.90 5.25 1.58
N ASN A 14 -20.87 4.91 2.36
CA ASN A 14 -20.12 5.91 3.12
C ASN A 14 -19.38 6.82 2.15
N GLU A 15 -19.35 8.11 2.49
CA GLU A 15 -18.58 9.11 1.73
C GLU A 15 -17.08 8.80 1.78
N VAL A 16 -16.38 9.17 0.71
CA VAL A 16 -14.92 9.05 0.65
C VAL A 16 -14.31 10.00 1.67
N LEU A 17 -13.49 9.45 2.58
CA LEU A 17 -12.66 10.24 3.49
C LEU A 17 -11.76 11.18 2.66
N SER A 18 -12.14 12.45 2.60
CA SER A 18 -11.42 13.49 1.86
C SER A 18 -10.41 14.15 2.80
N GLY A 19 -9.18 13.62 2.79
CA GLY A 19 -8.06 14.25 3.49
C GLY A 19 -6.74 13.89 2.84
N ASN A 20 -5.84 14.87 2.72
CA ASN A 20 -4.44 14.65 2.39
C ASN A 20 -3.73 14.04 3.61
N PHE A 21 -4.12 12.81 4.00
CA PHE A 21 -3.43 12.03 5.02
C PHE A 21 -2.09 11.48 4.53
N TYR A 22 -1.73 11.78 3.28
CA TYR A 22 -0.47 11.39 2.68
C TYR A 22 0.61 12.37 3.13
N ASP A 23 1.07 12.20 4.37
CA ASP A 23 2.38 12.72 4.73
C ASP A 23 3.38 12.05 3.80
N LEU A 24 3.93 12.83 2.86
CA LEU A 24 5.12 12.58 2.04
C LEU A 24 6.38 12.36 2.92
N CYS A 25 6.23 11.82 4.13
CA CYS A 25 7.31 11.51 5.05
C CYS A 25 8.30 10.50 4.47
N GLY A 26 7.92 9.77 3.42
CA GLY A 26 8.80 8.86 2.69
C GLY A 26 9.31 7.67 3.50
N LYS A 27 8.83 7.45 4.74
CA LYS A 27 9.30 6.38 5.62
C LYS A 27 9.14 5.00 5.01
N CYS A 28 8.05 4.78 4.26
CA CYS A 28 7.83 3.54 3.53
C CYS A 28 8.77 3.39 2.33
N ILE A 29 9.20 4.48 1.69
CA ILE A 29 10.20 4.50 0.60
C ILE A 29 11.57 4.12 1.18
N THR A 30 12.00 4.84 2.21
CA THR A 30 13.33 4.65 2.82
C THR A 30 13.45 3.30 3.53
N GLY A 31 12.38 2.86 4.18
CA GLY A 31 12.35 1.59 4.91
C GLY A 31 12.17 0.35 4.02
N CYS A 32 11.87 0.49 2.72
CA CYS A 32 11.61 -0.66 1.85
C CYS A 32 12.93 -1.39 1.49
N PRO A 33 13.16 -2.62 1.99
CA PRO A 33 14.39 -3.36 1.66
C PRO A 33 14.43 -3.79 0.18
N ALA A 34 13.26 -3.96 -0.44
CA ALA A 34 13.13 -4.33 -1.85
C ALA A 34 13.21 -3.12 -2.80
N LYS A 35 13.24 -1.89 -2.26
CA LYS A 35 13.14 -0.63 -3.02
C LYS A 35 11.94 -0.57 -3.98
N ALA A 36 10.90 -1.37 -3.75
CA ALA A 36 9.70 -1.47 -4.59
C ALA A 36 8.79 -0.22 -4.56
N LEU A 37 9.19 0.79 -3.79
CA LEU A 37 8.47 2.03 -3.50
C LEU A 37 9.26 3.26 -3.98
N SER A 38 10.36 3.09 -4.71
CA SER A 38 11.25 4.19 -5.13
C SER A 38 10.56 5.21 -6.05
N ASN A 39 9.53 4.80 -6.78
CA ASN A 39 8.88 5.63 -7.81
C ASN A 39 7.60 6.31 -7.29
N LEU A 40 7.38 6.33 -5.97
CA LEU A 40 6.18 6.95 -5.36
C LEU A 40 6.06 8.46 -5.64
N GLY A 41 7.15 9.15 -5.98
CA GLY A 41 7.19 10.61 -6.15
C GLY A 41 6.65 11.16 -7.46
N GLU A 42 6.48 10.34 -8.52
CA GLU A 42 6.24 10.86 -9.89
C GLU A 42 4.82 10.59 -10.44
N GLY A 43 3.90 10.01 -9.68
CA GLY A 43 2.63 9.56 -10.27
C GLY A 43 1.43 9.42 -9.33
N PHE A 44 1.44 10.04 -8.15
CA PHE A 44 0.28 9.95 -7.26
C PHE A 44 -0.87 10.84 -7.78
N THR A 45 -1.94 10.21 -8.23
CA THR A 45 -3.27 10.83 -8.34
C THR A 45 -4.24 10.04 -7.46
N HIS A 46 -5.26 10.71 -6.91
CA HIS A 46 -6.28 10.04 -6.10
C HIS A 46 -7.02 8.95 -6.89
N ASP A 47 -7.05 9.07 -8.22
CA ASP A 47 -7.71 8.12 -9.12
C ASP A 47 -6.89 6.84 -9.37
N VAL A 48 -5.55 6.93 -9.34
CA VAL A 48 -4.65 5.83 -9.71
C VAL A 48 -3.97 5.22 -8.47
N GLY A 49 -3.89 5.97 -7.37
CA GLY A 49 -3.18 5.57 -6.17
C GLY A 49 -1.67 5.44 -6.40
N TYR A 50 -0.97 4.93 -5.39
CA TYR A 50 0.47 4.71 -5.49
C TYR A 50 0.79 3.42 -6.27
N THR A 51 1.61 3.54 -7.30
CA THR A 51 2.11 2.40 -8.06
C THR A 51 3.33 1.81 -7.37
N ILE A 52 3.20 0.60 -6.83
CA ILE A 52 4.32 -0.19 -6.31
C ILE A 52 4.89 -1.08 -7.41
N GLU A 53 6.20 -1.30 -7.39
CA GLU A 53 6.83 -2.29 -8.27
C GLU A 53 6.55 -3.70 -7.73
N LYS A 54 5.39 -4.24 -8.09
CA LYS A 54 4.84 -5.50 -7.54
C LYS A 54 5.81 -6.66 -7.71
N GLU A 55 6.50 -6.73 -8.84
CA GLU A 55 7.46 -7.79 -9.14
C GLU A 55 8.67 -7.76 -8.18
N ARG A 56 9.26 -6.59 -7.92
CA ARG A 56 10.35 -6.47 -6.93
C ARG A 56 9.89 -6.84 -5.51
N CYS A 57 8.71 -6.38 -5.12
CA CYS A 57 8.14 -6.71 -3.81
C CYS A 57 7.90 -8.22 -3.66
N SER A 58 7.36 -8.85 -4.72
CA SER A 58 7.09 -10.28 -4.79
C SER A 58 8.39 -11.09 -4.76
N TYR A 59 9.37 -10.73 -5.60
CA TYR A 59 10.68 -11.38 -5.65
C TYR A 59 11.38 -11.35 -4.28
N TYR A 60 11.38 -10.21 -3.59
CA TYR A 60 11.97 -10.12 -2.25
C TYR A 60 11.26 -11.06 -1.25
N GLN A 61 9.93 -11.16 -1.30
CA GLN A 61 9.18 -12.06 -0.42
C GLN A 61 9.48 -13.53 -0.71
N HIS A 62 9.49 -13.92 -1.99
CA HIS A 62 9.70 -15.32 -2.37
C HIS A 62 11.15 -15.75 -2.23
N THR A 63 12.09 -14.94 -2.69
CA THR A 63 13.51 -15.31 -2.78
C THR A 63 14.28 -14.97 -1.52
N VAL A 64 14.10 -13.77 -0.95
CA VAL A 64 14.89 -13.33 0.22
C VAL A 64 14.23 -13.74 1.53
N LEU A 65 12.91 -13.63 1.63
CA LEU A 65 12.17 -13.99 2.84
C LEU A 65 11.67 -15.45 2.86
N GLY A 66 11.98 -16.25 1.84
CA GLY A 66 11.59 -17.65 1.76
C GLY A 66 10.06 -17.85 1.74
N GLY A 67 9.34 -16.98 1.04
CA GLY A 67 7.88 -17.00 0.93
C GLY A 67 7.14 -16.30 2.08
N LYS A 68 7.85 -15.70 3.05
CA LYS A 68 7.22 -14.93 4.12
C LYS A 68 6.81 -13.54 3.64
N ARG A 69 5.71 -13.02 4.21
CA ARG A 69 5.24 -11.66 3.95
C ARG A 69 6.18 -10.64 4.59
N CYS A 70 6.48 -9.57 3.87
CA CYS A 70 7.36 -8.49 4.34
C CYS A 70 6.64 -7.49 5.26
N GLY A 71 5.68 -6.72 4.73
CA GLY A 71 4.86 -5.79 5.50
C GLY A 71 5.57 -4.58 6.13
N ILE A 72 6.87 -4.36 5.87
CA ILE A 72 7.65 -3.27 6.48
C ILE A 72 7.04 -1.90 6.18
N CYS A 73 6.59 -1.65 4.94
CA CYS A 73 5.97 -0.38 4.56
C CYS A 73 4.77 0.00 5.46
N ALA A 74 4.00 -1.00 5.88
CA ALA A 74 2.88 -0.78 6.78
C ALA A 74 3.36 -0.62 8.23
N LYS A 75 4.37 -1.37 8.65
CA LYS A 75 4.96 -1.27 10.00
C LYS A 75 5.60 0.10 10.28
N VAL A 76 6.22 0.73 9.29
CA VAL A 76 6.90 2.04 9.46
C VAL A 76 5.95 3.25 9.28
N CYS A 77 4.72 3.01 8.83
CA CYS A 77 3.75 4.08 8.63
C CYS A 77 3.27 4.61 9.98
N SER A 78 3.42 5.91 10.22
CA SER A 78 3.01 6.55 11.47
C SER A 78 1.48 6.69 11.62
N LEU A 79 0.73 6.37 10.57
CA LEU A 79 -0.73 6.38 10.55
C LEU A 79 -1.34 4.98 10.75
N ARG A 80 -0.52 3.98 11.06
CA ARG A 80 -0.96 2.60 11.32
C ARG A 80 -1.36 2.39 12.76
#